data_AF-A0A960VZT8-F1
#
_entry.id   AF-A0A960VZT8-F1
#
_cell.length_a   1.000
_cell.length_b   1.000
_cell.length_c   1.000
_cell.angle_alpha   90.00
_cell.angle_beta   90.00
_cell.angle_gamma   90.00
#
_symmetry.space_group_name_H-M   'P 1'
#
loop_
_entity.id
_entity.type
_entity.pdbx_description
1 polymer ?
#
loop_
_entity_poly.entity_id
_entity_poly.type
_entity_poly.pdbx_seq_one_letter_code
_entity_poly.pdbx_strand_id
1 'polypeptide(L)'
;MSNLFISFEGVDGSGKTTLANMVTESLGYKYMSSVPELLNPLLPEMSKTKSPLVTFNFFSLCNQLRSIEIKKLISENGIVIDRYIFSTYSYHRLVLGEDVDASIRLIKNIKHKYLMDKIVTVANITVDLSRIKAIKLNEYRDLGKINLLTIEYDSRTEYSKNPFTGKVEKKLISDQIVKEFPDYETAKMYRDELEFCWKTYSENEH
;
A
#
# COMPACT_ATOMS: atom_id res chain seq x y z
N MET A 1 0.06 1.07 -22.64
CA MET A 1 -0.13 1.42 -21.21
C MET A 1 1.00 0.80 -20.42
N SER A 2 1.51 1.46 -19.38
CA SER A 2 2.47 0.85 -18.47
C SER A 2 1.75 -0.15 -17.56
N ASN A 3 2.24 -1.37 -17.46
CA ASN A 3 1.74 -2.34 -16.49
C ASN A 3 2.06 -1.87 -15.07
N LEU A 4 1.06 -1.92 -14.19
CA LEU A 4 1.19 -1.46 -12.81
C LEU A 4 1.26 -2.65 -11.85
N PHE A 5 2.03 -2.46 -10.78
CA PHE A 5 2.02 -3.34 -9.63
C PHE A 5 1.17 -2.71 -8.52
N ILE A 6 0.12 -3.43 -8.12
CA ILE A 6 -0.90 -2.97 -7.18
C ILE A 6 -0.99 -3.98 -6.03
N SER A 7 -0.95 -3.48 -4.79
CA SER A 7 -1.25 -4.29 -3.62
C SER A 7 -2.47 -3.75 -2.87
N PHE A 8 -3.25 -4.67 -2.31
CA PHE A 8 -4.33 -4.33 -1.39
C PHE A 8 -3.91 -4.71 0.03
N GLU A 9 -3.71 -3.68 0.86
CA GLU A 9 -3.25 -3.81 2.25
C GLU A 9 -4.39 -3.47 3.24
N GLY A 10 -4.23 -3.82 4.52
CA GLY A 10 -5.20 -3.54 5.58
C GLY A 10 -5.73 -4.79 6.31
N VAL A 11 -6.55 -4.62 7.34
CA VAL A 11 -6.99 -5.70 8.26
C VAL A 11 -7.86 -6.77 7.61
N ASP A 12 -7.95 -7.96 8.22
CA ASP A 12 -8.85 -9.01 7.73
C ASP A 12 -10.32 -8.55 7.75
N GLY A 13 -11.13 -9.08 6.82
CA GLY A 13 -12.54 -8.71 6.71
C GLY A 13 -12.82 -7.34 6.06
N SER A 14 -11.81 -6.57 5.66
CA SER A 14 -12.00 -5.25 5.04
C SER A 14 -12.39 -5.25 3.55
N GLY A 15 -12.64 -6.41 2.95
CA GLY A 15 -13.06 -6.52 1.53
C GLY A 15 -11.94 -6.47 0.49
N LYS A 16 -10.67 -6.53 0.90
CA LYS A 16 -9.49 -6.47 0.00
C LYS A 16 -9.53 -7.50 -1.13
N THR A 17 -9.80 -8.76 -0.80
CA THR A 17 -9.86 -9.84 -1.79
C THR A 17 -10.92 -9.55 -2.86
N THR A 18 -12.07 -9.00 -2.47
CA THR A 18 -13.13 -8.59 -3.40
C THR A 18 -12.62 -7.48 -4.33
N LEU A 19 -12.02 -6.43 -3.78
CA LEU A 19 -11.46 -5.33 -4.58
C LEU A 19 -10.33 -5.80 -5.51
N ALA A 20 -9.44 -6.66 -5.02
CA ALA A 20 -8.35 -7.23 -5.79
C ALA A 20 -8.85 -8.01 -7.01
N ASN A 21 -9.88 -8.85 -6.83
CA ASN A 21 -10.51 -9.58 -7.92
C ASN A 21 -11.18 -8.63 -8.92
N MET A 22 -11.95 -7.65 -8.45
CA MET A 22 -12.61 -6.67 -9.32
C MET A 22 -11.60 -5.88 -10.17
N VAL A 23 -10.49 -5.44 -9.58
CA VAL A 23 -9.43 -4.72 -10.30
C VAL A 23 -8.71 -5.63 -11.28
N THR A 24 -8.45 -6.87 -10.91
CA THR A 24 -7.84 -7.88 -11.79
C THR A 24 -8.70 -8.08 -13.04
N GLU A 25 -10.01 -8.30 -12.87
CA GLU A 25 -10.97 -8.50 -13.96
C GLU A 25 -11.12 -7.24 -14.82
N SER A 26 -11.28 -6.07 -14.19
CA SER A 26 -11.51 -4.81 -14.90
C SER A 26 -10.30 -4.36 -15.73
N LEU A 27 -9.08 -4.67 -15.29
CA LEU A 27 -7.84 -4.24 -15.96
C LEU A 27 -7.20 -5.36 -16.80
N GLY A 28 -7.73 -6.59 -16.74
CA GLY A 28 -7.10 -7.75 -17.38
C GLY A 28 -5.75 -8.13 -16.76
N TYR A 29 -5.53 -7.74 -15.50
CA TYR A 29 -4.27 -7.96 -14.78
C TYR A 29 -4.19 -9.41 -14.26
N LYS A 30 -3.01 -9.81 -13.80
CA LYS A 30 -2.82 -11.12 -13.16
C LYS A 30 -2.92 -10.98 -11.64
N TYR A 31 -3.83 -11.74 -11.05
CA TYR A 31 -3.89 -11.90 -9.59
C TYR A 31 -2.80 -12.86 -9.09
N MET A 32 -2.17 -12.52 -7.98
CA MET A 32 -1.17 -13.35 -7.30
C MET A 32 -1.50 -13.47 -5.81
N SER A 33 -1.23 -14.64 -5.22
CA SER A 33 -1.28 -14.85 -3.77
C SER A 33 -0.02 -14.27 -3.11
N SER A 34 -0.13 -13.75 -1.89
CA SER A 34 1.02 -13.32 -1.08
C SER A 34 1.99 -14.47 -0.76
N VAL A 35 1.47 -15.69 -0.62
CA VAL A 35 2.28 -16.89 -0.37
C VAL A 35 2.56 -17.61 -1.69
N PRO A 36 3.84 -17.81 -2.08
CA PRO A 36 4.22 -18.66 -3.22
C PRO A 36 3.67 -20.08 -3.07
N GLU A 37 3.25 -20.69 -4.18
CA GLU A 37 2.63 -22.01 -4.17
C GLU A 37 3.53 -23.08 -3.52
N LEU A 38 4.84 -23.00 -3.77
CA LEU A 38 5.87 -23.85 -3.16
C LEU A 38 5.88 -23.80 -1.62
N LEU A 39 5.45 -22.68 -1.02
CA LEU A 39 5.48 -22.46 0.42
C LEU A 39 4.11 -22.69 1.09
N ASN A 40 3.03 -22.91 0.33
CA ASN A 40 1.70 -23.19 0.88
C ASN A 40 1.69 -24.35 1.90
N PRO A 41 2.41 -25.47 1.69
CA PRO A 41 2.44 -26.56 2.67
C PRO A 41 3.03 -26.18 4.03
N LEU A 42 3.86 -25.12 4.09
CA LEU A 42 4.50 -24.68 5.34
C LEU A 42 3.62 -23.70 6.14
N LEU A 43 2.64 -23.06 5.51
CA LEU A 43 1.80 -22.06 6.16
C LEU A 43 1.09 -22.56 7.43
N PRO A 44 0.53 -23.79 7.47
CA PRO A 44 -0.07 -24.34 8.69
C PRO A 44 0.96 -24.55 9.81
N GLU A 45 2.17 -24.99 9.47
CA GLU A 45 3.24 -25.22 10.45
C GLU A 45 3.74 -23.91 11.06
N MET A 46 3.90 -22.87 10.24
CA MET A 46 4.27 -21.54 10.73
C MET A 46 3.21 -20.99 11.68
N SER A 47 1.93 -21.20 11.37
CA SER A 47 0.80 -20.77 12.22
C SER A 47 0.77 -21.48 13.58
N LYS A 48 1.16 -22.76 13.64
CA LYS A 48 1.24 -23.53 14.90
C LYS A 48 2.30 -23.02 15.87
N THR A 49 3.38 -22.40 15.36
CA THR A 49 4.48 -21.93 16.21
C THR A 49 4.05 -20.85 17.21
N LYS A 50 2.99 -20.08 16.87
CA LYS A 50 2.55 -18.89 17.61
C LYS A 50 3.67 -17.88 17.89
N SER A 51 4.79 -17.97 17.17
CA SER A 51 5.96 -17.12 17.36
C SER A 51 5.90 -15.98 16.36
N PRO A 52 5.76 -14.72 16.81
CA PRO A 52 5.69 -13.57 15.92
C PRO A 52 6.91 -13.44 15.01
N LEU A 53 8.10 -13.79 15.54
CA LEU A 53 9.35 -13.75 14.79
C LEU A 53 9.39 -14.81 13.67
N VAL A 54 8.86 -16.01 13.92
CA VAL A 54 8.78 -17.07 12.91
C VAL A 54 7.81 -16.65 11.80
N THR A 55 6.63 -16.17 12.16
CA THR A 55 5.63 -15.67 11.21
C THR A 55 6.19 -14.52 10.37
N PHE A 56 6.90 -13.58 10.99
CA PHE A 56 7.55 -12.48 10.28
C PHE A 56 8.59 -12.95 9.26
N ASN A 57 9.50 -13.85 9.67
CA ASN A 57 10.54 -14.36 8.78
C ASN A 57 9.94 -15.14 7.60
N PHE A 58 8.88 -15.91 7.84
CA PHE A 58 8.16 -16.63 6.79
C PHE A 58 7.53 -15.70 5.75
N PHE A 59 6.77 -14.70 6.19
CA PHE A 59 6.15 -13.76 5.25
C PHE A 59 7.18 -12.86 4.56
N SER A 60 8.27 -12.52 5.24
CA SER A 60 9.41 -11.82 4.61
C SER A 60 10.01 -12.64 3.46
N LEU A 61 10.22 -13.95 3.65
CA LEU A 61 10.68 -14.83 2.57
C LEU A 61 9.66 -14.88 1.42
N CYS A 62 8.37 -15.01 1.72
CA CYS A 62 7.31 -15.02 0.71
C CYS A 62 7.36 -13.75 -0.15
N ASN A 63 7.45 -12.58 0.47
CA ASN A 63 7.53 -11.30 -0.22
C ASN A 63 8.79 -11.21 -1.10
N GLN A 64 9.93 -11.78 -0.69
CA GLN A 64 11.16 -11.74 -1.50
C GLN A 64 11.01 -12.57 -2.77
N LEU A 65 10.45 -13.77 -2.64
CA LEU A 65 10.18 -14.63 -3.78
C LEU A 65 9.15 -14.00 -4.72
N ARG A 66 8.07 -13.42 -4.17
CA ARG A 66 7.07 -12.70 -4.95
C ARG A 66 7.66 -11.50 -5.67
N SER A 67 8.49 -10.69 -5.01
CA SER A 67 9.19 -9.58 -5.67
C SER A 67 9.96 -10.03 -6.91
N ILE A 68 10.74 -11.11 -6.79
CA ILE A 68 11.54 -11.65 -7.90
C ILE A 68 10.62 -12.12 -9.03
N GLU A 69 9.52 -12.76 -8.71
CA GLU A 69 8.53 -13.22 -9.69
C GLU A 69 7.83 -12.04 -10.39
N ILE A 70 7.37 -11.05 -9.62
CA ILE A 70 6.68 -9.86 -10.13
C ILE A 70 7.60 -9.06 -11.05
N LYS A 71 8.86 -8.85 -10.68
CA LYS A 71 9.85 -8.15 -11.53
C LYS A 71 10.01 -8.79 -12.91
N LYS A 72 9.81 -10.10 -13.02
CA LYS A 72 9.87 -10.82 -14.32
C LYS A 72 8.57 -10.70 -15.11
N LEU A 73 7.43 -10.71 -14.43
CA LEU A 73 6.11 -10.76 -15.05
C LEU A 73 5.54 -9.37 -15.40
N ILE A 74 5.96 -8.33 -14.67
CA ILE A 74 5.34 -7.01 -14.75
C ILE A 74 5.52 -6.36 -16.13
N SER A 75 6.58 -6.70 -16.87
CA SER A 75 6.74 -6.24 -18.26
C SER A 75 5.70 -6.81 -19.23
N GLU A 76 5.07 -7.93 -18.87
CA GLU A 76 4.11 -8.65 -19.72
C GLU A 76 2.66 -8.34 -19.31
N ASN A 77 2.37 -8.34 -18.01
CA ASN A 77 1.04 -8.02 -17.49
C ASN A 77 1.13 -7.25 -16.17
N GLY A 78 0.17 -6.34 -15.93
CA GLY A 78 -0.02 -5.74 -14.62
C GLY A 78 -0.33 -6.80 -13.57
N ILE A 79 0.12 -6.57 -12.34
CA ILE A 79 0.02 -7.54 -11.25
C ILE A 79 -0.79 -6.93 -10.11
N VAL A 80 -1.73 -7.73 -9.59
CA VAL A 80 -2.48 -7.44 -8.37
C VAL A 80 -2.16 -8.50 -7.31
N ILE A 81 -1.84 -8.07 -6.09
CA ILE A 81 -1.58 -8.97 -4.96
C ILE A 81 -2.44 -8.59 -3.74
N ASP A 82 -3.04 -9.58 -3.07
CA ASP A 82 -3.74 -9.39 -1.79
C ASP A 82 -2.75 -9.61 -0.64
N ARG A 83 -2.38 -8.50 0.02
CA ARG A 83 -1.31 -8.36 1.02
C ARG A 83 0.09 -8.55 0.46
N TYR A 84 1.01 -7.71 0.90
CA TYR A 84 2.41 -7.83 0.52
C TYR A 84 3.30 -7.34 1.67
N ILE A 85 4.20 -6.40 1.37
CA ILE A 85 5.28 -6.02 2.25
C ILE A 85 4.77 -5.21 3.45
N PHE A 86 3.76 -4.37 3.24
CA PHE A 86 3.23 -3.51 4.28
C PHE A 86 2.40 -4.30 5.30
N SER A 87 1.63 -5.31 4.88
CA SER A 87 1.00 -6.25 5.82
C SER A 87 2.01 -6.90 6.78
N THR A 88 3.16 -7.30 6.24
CA THR A 88 4.21 -7.97 7.04
C THR A 88 4.81 -7.00 8.07
N TYR A 89 4.97 -5.74 7.71
CA TYR A 89 5.52 -4.69 8.58
C TYR A 89 4.54 -4.24 9.66
N SER A 90 3.27 -4.01 9.29
CA SER A 90 2.24 -3.61 10.24
C SER A 90 2.05 -4.69 11.31
N TYR A 91 2.02 -5.98 10.91
CA TYR A 91 1.90 -7.08 11.86
C TYR A 91 3.12 -7.21 12.79
N HIS A 92 4.32 -7.05 12.23
CA HIS A 92 5.55 -7.06 13.02
C HIS A 92 5.57 -5.92 14.06
N ARG A 93 5.23 -4.70 13.65
CA ARG A 93 5.22 -3.52 14.54
C ARG A 93 4.26 -3.68 15.71
N LEU A 94 3.08 -4.24 15.46
CA LEU A 94 2.06 -4.47 16.49
C LEU A 94 2.44 -5.57 17.47
N VAL A 95 2.96 -6.69 16.97
CA VAL A 95 3.12 -7.91 17.79
C VAL A 95 4.47 -7.96 18.53
N LEU A 96 5.52 -7.36 17.99
CA LEU A 96 6.88 -7.48 18.55
C LEU A 96 7.33 -6.31 19.43
N GLY A 97 6.48 -5.30 19.65
CA GLY A 97 6.69 -4.27 20.68
C GLY A 97 8.10 -3.66 20.67
N GLU A 98 8.33 -2.68 19.78
CA GLU A 98 9.46 -1.74 19.85
C GLU A 98 10.91 -2.29 19.71
N ASP A 99 11.17 -3.18 18.76
CA ASP A 99 12.41 -3.05 17.98
C ASP A 99 12.10 -2.98 16.48
N VAL A 100 11.24 -2.01 16.17
CA VAL A 100 10.90 -1.58 14.81
C VAL A 100 12.19 -1.24 14.05
N ASP A 101 13.22 -0.73 14.73
CA ASP A 101 14.49 -0.37 14.12
C ASP A 101 15.31 -1.59 13.66
N ALA A 102 15.35 -2.71 14.40
CA ALA A 102 16.04 -3.91 13.95
C ALA A 102 15.38 -4.49 12.69
N SER A 103 14.05 -4.48 12.63
CA SER A 103 13.31 -4.96 11.48
C SER A 103 13.39 -3.97 10.33
N ILE A 104 13.27 -2.65 10.56
CA ILE A 104 13.55 -1.62 9.55
C ILE A 104 15.00 -1.71 9.06
N ARG A 105 15.99 -2.00 9.91
CA ARG A 105 17.38 -2.24 9.50
C ARG A 105 17.47 -3.48 8.62
N LEU A 106 16.81 -4.57 9.01
CA LEU A 106 16.74 -5.80 8.21
C LEU A 106 16.15 -5.48 6.83
N ILE A 107 15.02 -4.77 6.79
CA ILE A 107 14.29 -4.29 5.61
C ILE A 107 15.14 -3.37 4.74
N LYS A 108 15.80 -2.39 5.34
CA LYS A 108 16.72 -1.46 4.65
C LYS A 108 17.87 -2.22 3.99
N ASN A 109 18.41 -3.23 4.67
CA ASN A 109 19.48 -4.07 4.13
C ASN A 109 19.02 -5.01 3.00
N ILE A 110 17.72 -5.25 2.86
CA ILE A 110 17.11 -6.01 1.76
C ILE A 110 16.29 -5.13 0.81
N LYS A 111 16.33 -3.78 0.95
CA LYS A 111 15.43 -2.86 0.21
C LYS A 111 15.51 -3.06 -1.30
N HIS A 112 16.72 -3.28 -1.82
CA HIS A 112 16.97 -3.53 -3.23
C HIS A 112 16.39 -4.87 -3.76
N LYS A 113 15.98 -5.78 -2.88
CA LYS A 113 15.38 -7.07 -3.27
C LYS A 113 13.90 -6.95 -3.58
N TYR A 114 13.18 -6.03 -2.95
CA TYR A 114 11.74 -5.90 -3.15
C TYR A 114 11.39 -4.98 -4.32
N LEU A 115 10.29 -5.27 -5.02
CA LEU A 115 9.58 -4.31 -5.86
C LEU A 115 8.57 -3.61 -4.94
N MET A 116 8.56 -2.28 -4.91
CA MET A 116 7.61 -1.53 -4.09
C MET A 116 6.29 -1.36 -4.84
N ASP A 117 5.20 -1.38 -4.08
CA ASP A 117 3.86 -1.11 -4.61
C ASP A 117 3.75 0.37 -4.94
N LYS A 118 3.23 0.68 -6.13
CA LYS A 118 2.90 2.06 -6.47
C LYS A 118 1.56 2.49 -5.85
N ILE A 119 0.59 1.58 -5.88
CA ILE A 119 -0.75 1.81 -5.36
C ILE A 119 -0.96 0.90 -4.16
N VAL A 120 -1.31 1.49 -3.01
CA VAL A 120 -1.59 0.77 -1.77
C VAL A 120 -2.97 1.16 -1.24
N THR A 121 -3.58 0.26 -0.47
CA THR A 121 -4.81 0.56 0.26
C THR A 121 -4.55 0.47 1.76
N VAL A 122 -4.76 1.54 2.52
CA VAL A 122 -4.62 1.57 3.98
C VAL A 122 -5.91 2.14 4.57
N ALA A 123 -6.49 1.46 5.56
CA ALA A 123 -7.77 1.87 6.18
C ALA A 123 -8.92 2.08 5.17
N ASN A 124 -9.00 1.28 4.11
CA ASN A 124 -9.94 1.49 2.98
C ASN A 124 -9.77 2.83 2.26
N ILE A 125 -8.55 3.41 2.31
CA ILE A 125 -8.13 4.52 1.47
C ILE A 125 -7.12 3.96 0.47
N THR A 126 -7.45 3.99 -0.82
CA THR A 126 -6.52 3.62 -1.88
C THR A 126 -5.76 4.85 -2.33
N VAL A 127 -4.43 4.76 -2.39
CA VAL A 127 -3.55 5.88 -2.70
C VAL A 127 -2.49 5.48 -3.72
N ASP A 128 -2.13 6.42 -4.59
CA ASP A 128 -0.93 6.33 -5.43
C ASP A 128 0.25 6.99 -4.69
N LEU A 129 1.16 6.18 -4.17
CA LEU A 129 2.32 6.65 -3.39
C LEU A 129 3.24 7.56 -4.20
N SER A 130 3.28 7.42 -5.53
CA SER A 130 4.16 8.22 -6.38
C SER A 130 3.67 9.65 -6.59
N ARG A 131 2.47 9.98 -6.13
CA ARG A 131 1.84 11.29 -6.32
C ARG A 131 1.65 12.05 -5.01
N ILE A 132 1.88 11.40 -3.87
CA ILE A 132 1.62 12.04 -2.57
C ILE A 132 2.58 13.21 -2.40
N LYS A 133 2.00 14.37 -2.10
CA LYS A 133 2.70 15.60 -1.75
C LYS A 133 2.77 15.76 -0.23
N ALA A 134 1.67 15.48 0.46
CA ALA A 134 1.58 15.61 1.91
C ALA A 134 0.50 14.68 2.49
N ILE A 135 0.74 14.23 3.71
CA ILE A 135 -0.25 13.55 4.55
C ILE A 135 -0.43 14.42 5.79
N LYS A 136 -1.66 14.80 6.09
CA LYS A 136 -2.01 15.74 7.18
C LYS A 136 -3.06 15.11 8.08
N LEU A 137 -2.88 15.28 9.38
CA LEU A 137 -3.89 14.98 10.38
C LEU A 137 -4.29 16.30 11.03
N ASN A 138 -5.59 16.57 11.12
CA ASN A 138 -6.07 17.79 11.74
C ASN A 138 -5.64 17.84 13.22
N GLU A 139 -5.22 19.02 13.69
CA GLU A 139 -4.89 19.25 15.10
C GLU A 139 -6.05 19.97 15.81
N TYR A 140 -6.06 19.90 17.14
CA TYR A 140 -7.09 20.43 18.08
C TYR A 140 -7.51 21.91 17.89
N ARG A 141 -6.90 22.66 16.97
CA ARG A 141 -7.11 24.10 16.77
C ARG A 141 -8.16 24.45 15.71
N ASP A 142 -8.65 23.47 14.94
CA ASP A 142 -9.68 23.69 13.94
C ASP A 142 -11.06 23.42 14.54
N LEU A 143 -11.94 24.43 14.57
CA LEU A 143 -13.34 24.30 14.98
C LEU A 143 -14.10 23.41 13.97
N GLY A 144 -13.99 22.08 14.11
CA GLY A 144 -14.58 21.08 13.21
C GLY A 144 -14.02 19.67 13.45
N LYS A 145 -14.53 18.68 12.68
CA LYS A 145 -14.21 17.23 12.79
C LYS A 145 -12.73 16.98 13.14
N ILE A 146 -12.48 16.52 14.36
CA ILE A 146 -11.16 16.42 15.00
C ILE A 146 -10.29 15.25 14.52
N ASN A 147 -10.83 14.37 13.65
CA ASN A 147 -10.19 13.11 13.25
C ASN A 147 -10.18 12.93 11.73
N LEU A 148 -9.81 13.98 10.98
CA LEU A 148 -9.68 13.91 9.52
C LEU A 148 -8.23 13.66 9.12
N LEU A 149 -8.03 12.60 8.34
CA LEU A 149 -6.80 12.34 7.60
C LEU A 149 -6.97 12.91 6.19
N THR A 150 -6.07 13.82 5.80
CA THR A 150 -6.03 14.43 4.47
C THR A 150 -4.77 14.01 3.74
N ILE A 151 -4.92 13.51 2.51
CA ILE A 151 -3.83 13.10 1.63
C ILE A 151 -3.89 14.03 0.42
N GLU A 152 -2.87 14.87 0.27
CA GLU A 152 -2.74 15.82 -0.83
C GLU A 152 -1.84 15.23 -1.91
N TYR A 153 -2.28 15.29 -3.16
CA TYR A 153 -1.49 14.88 -4.32
C TYR A 153 -0.82 16.07 -5.00
N ASP A 154 0.26 15.79 -5.73
CA ASP A 154 0.85 16.74 -6.65
C ASP A 154 -0.18 17.24 -7.66
N SER A 155 -0.13 18.55 -7.90
CA SER A 155 -1.03 19.20 -8.84
C SER A 155 -0.74 18.71 -10.25
N ARG A 156 -1.79 18.33 -10.98
CA ARG A 156 -1.69 17.94 -12.39
C ARG A 156 -2.42 18.90 -13.29
N THR A 157 -1.93 19.01 -14.51
CA THR A 157 -2.67 19.71 -15.57
C THR A 157 -3.62 18.73 -16.23
N GLU A 158 -4.91 19.01 -16.18
CA GLU A 158 -5.91 18.33 -17.01
C GLU A 158 -6.32 19.21 -18.18
N TYR A 159 -6.56 18.55 -19.31
CA TYR A 159 -7.14 19.15 -20.50
C TYR A 159 -8.52 18.56 -20.70
N SER A 160 -9.55 19.40 -20.69
CA SER A 160 -10.90 19.00 -21.03
C SER A 160 -11.28 19.61 -22.37
N LYS A 161 -11.90 18.82 -23.25
CA LYS A 161 -12.45 19.30 -24.51
C LYS A 161 -13.96 19.31 -24.39
N ASN A 162 -14.57 20.48 -24.57
CA ASN A 162 -16.02 20.58 -24.64
C ASN A 162 -16.50 19.88 -25.92
N PRO A 163 -17.38 18.85 -25.83
CA PRO A 163 -17.81 18.09 -27.00
C PRO A 163 -18.72 18.88 -27.95
N PHE A 164 -19.33 19.97 -27.50
CA PHE A 164 -20.25 20.80 -28.28
C PHE A 164 -19.56 22.00 -28.94
N THR A 165 -18.61 22.63 -28.25
CA THR A 165 -17.90 23.82 -28.76
C THR A 165 -16.51 23.52 -29.32
N GLY A 166 -15.97 22.32 -29.06
CA GLY A 166 -14.63 21.92 -29.47
C GLY A 166 -13.49 22.62 -28.71
N LYS A 167 -13.82 23.57 -27.82
CA LYS A 167 -12.85 24.34 -27.04
C LYS A 167 -12.14 23.44 -26.04
N VAL A 168 -10.81 23.55 -26.00
CA VAL A 168 -9.95 22.89 -25.02
C VAL A 168 -9.68 23.85 -23.87
N GLU A 169 -9.93 23.38 -22.65
CA GLU A 169 -9.64 24.12 -21.43
C GLU A 169 -8.52 23.41 -20.67
N LYS A 170 -7.57 24.21 -20.17
CA LYS A 170 -6.45 23.76 -19.35
C LYS A 170 -6.75 24.11 -17.91
N LYS A 171 -6.77 23.12 -17.02
CA LYS A 171 -7.00 23.34 -15.58
C LYS A 171 -5.90 22.68 -14.76
N LEU A 172 -5.38 23.42 -13.78
CA LEU A 172 -4.54 22.85 -12.73
C LEU A 172 -5.47 22.27 -11.67
N ILE A 173 -5.33 20.98 -11.38
CA ILE A 173 -6.12 20.27 -10.39
C ILE A 173 -5.20 19.81 -9.26
N SER A 174 -5.60 20.16 -8.04
CA SER A 174 -5.02 19.61 -6.81
C SER A 174 -5.99 18.56 -6.28
N ASP A 175 -5.64 17.30 -6.39
CA ASP A 175 -6.46 16.20 -5.88
C ASP A 175 -6.18 16.04 -4.38
N GLN A 176 -7.22 15.80 -3.59
CA GLN A 176 -7.08 15.43 -2.18
C GLN A 176 -8.07 14.31 -1.82
N ILE A 177 -7.64 13.42 -0.93
CA ILE A 177 -8.52 12.45 -0.27
C ILE A 177 -8.66 12.88 1.18
N VAL A 178 -9.89 12.95 1.68
CA VAL A 178 -10.21 13.26 3.07
C VAL A 178 -11.01 12.11 3.67
N LYS A 179 -10.54 11.55 4.78
CA LYS A 179 -11.24 10.50 5.51
C LYS A 179 -11.43 10.84 6.98
N GLU A 180 -12.64 10.61 7.47
CA GLU A 180 -13.01 10.74 8.87
C GLU A 180 -12.84 9.42 9.62
N PHE A 181 -12.35 9.54 10.86
CA PHE A 181 -12.15 8.43 11.77
C PHE A 181 -12.93 8.64 13.08
N PRO A 182 -13.26 7.54 13.79
CA PRO A 182 -14.04 7.61 15.03
C PRO A 182 -13.31 8.38 16.14
N ASP A 183 -11.99 8.28 16.20
CA ASP A 183 -11.16 8.90 17.21
C ASP A 183 -9.77 9.28 16.66
N TYR A 184 -9.08 10.14 17.40
CA TYR A 184 -7.78 10.71 17.01
C TYR A 184 -6.68 9.65 16.98
N GLU A 185 -6.69 8.68 17.91
CA GLU A 185 -5.66 7.65 17.98
C GLU A 185 -5.75 6.70 16.78
N THR A 186 -6.98 6.32 16.38
CA THR A 186 -7.23 5.57 15.16
C THR A 186 -6.76 6.34 13.93
N ALA A 187 -7.08 7.64 13.84
CA ALA A 187 -6.65 8.48 12.71
C ALA A 187 -5.12 8.59 12.63
N LYS A 188 -4.47 8.80 13.77
CA LYS A 188 -3.02 8.88 13.92
C LYS A 188 -2.33 7.57 13.55
N MET A 189 -2.86 6.43 14.00
CA MET A 189 -2.34 5.11 13.64
C MET A 189 -2.28 4.91 12.13
N TYR A 190 -3.38 5.19 11.42
CA TYR A 190 -3.42 5.03 9.96
C TYR A 190 -2.61 6.08 9.21
N ARG A 191 -2.51 7.29 9.77
CA ARG A 191 -1.60 8.32 9.27
C ARG A 191 -0.14 7.85 9.34
N ASP A 192 0.29 7.33 10.49
CA ASP A 192 1.65 6.83 10.70
C ASP A 192 1.95 5.62 9.80
N GLU A 193 0.96 4.73 9.59
CA GLU A 193 1.08 3.59 8.66
C GLU A 193 1.25 4.06 7.22
N LEU A 194 0.47 5.06 6.79
CA LEU A 194 0.55 5.60 5.45
C LEU A 194 1.85 6.40 5.21
N GLU A 195 2.29 7.20 6.18
CA GLU A 195 3.59 7.90 6.14
C GLU A 195 4.74 6.91 6.01
N PHE A 196 4.69 5.79 6.75
CA PHE A 196 5.68 4.73 6.63
C PHE A 196 5.69 4.11 5.22
N CYS A 197 4.52 3.83 4.64
CA CYS A 197 4.42 3.33 3.26
C CYS A 197 5.03 4.29 2.25
N TRP A 198 4.65 5.57 2.33
CA TRP A 198 5.10 6.61 1.41
C TRP A 198 6.62 6.83 1.52
N LYS A 199 7.15 6.97 2.73
CA LYS A 199 8.60 7.12 2.95
C LYS A 199 9.39 5.93 2.41
N THR A 200 8.90 4.71 2.66
CA THR A 200 9.52 3.48 2.15
C THR A 200 9.53 3.44 0.63
N TYR A 201 8.44 3.87 -0.02
CA TYR A 201 8.37 3.98 -1.48
C TYR A 201 9.36 5.01 -2.03
N SER A 202 9.34 6.24 -1.52
CA SER A 202 10.20 7.33 -1.99
C SER A 202 11.70 7.07 -1.83
N GLU A 203 12.10 6.35 -0.78
CA GLU A 203 13.50 5.94 -0.58
C GLU A 203 13.97 4.80 -1.52
N ASN A 204 13.08 4.14 -2.26
CA ASN A 204 13.43 3.04 -3.19
C ASN A 204 13.43 3.44 -4.67
N GLU A 205 12.76 4.54 -5.04
CA GLU A 205 12.77 5.10 -6.41
C GLU A 205 14.00 5.99 -6.69
N HIS A 206 14.86 6.20 -5.68
CA HIS A 206 16.11 6.97 -5.74
C HIS A 206 17.30 6.15 -5.22
#